data_AF-A0A497K962-F1
#
_entry.id   AF-A0A497K962-F1
#
_cell.length_a   1.000
_cell.length_b   1.000
_cell.length_c   1.000
_cell.angle_alpha   90.00
_cell.angle_beta   90.00
_cell.angle_gamma   90.00
#
_symmetry.space_group_name_H-M   'P 1'
#
loop_
_entity.id
_entity.type
_entity.pdbx_description
1 polymer ?
#
loop_
_entity_poly.entity_id
_entity_poly.type
_entity_poly.pdbx_seq_one_letter_code
_entity_poly.pdbx_strand_id
1 'polypeptide(L)'
;AWIEEINKWAVKPDLAIYLDVPAEVVIKRLGKKRSVMETLENQRKVREVYLRLVNEGKLMLIDGNRSVKEIGEEILQVVLERLKNRSL
;
A
#
# COMPACT_ATOMS: atom_id res chain seq x y z
N ALA A 1 13.72 -2.79 13.01
CA ALA A 1 14.72 -1.98 12.26
C ALA A 1 14.77 -0.54 12.80
N TRP A 2 15.80 0.26 12.52
CA TRP A 2 15.93 1.63 13.06
C TRP A 2 14.73 2.54 12.74
N ILE A 3 14.12 2.38 11.56
CA ILE A 3 12.91 3.11 11.15
C ILE A 3 11.71 2.76 12.05
N GLU A 4 11.56 1.50 12.45
CA GLU A 4 10.48 1.08 13.34
C GLU A 4 10.68 1.61 14.77
N GLU A 5 11.94 1.70 15.21
CA GLU A 5 12.28 2.27 16.53
C GLU A 5 11.89 3.74 16.64
N ILE A 6 12.14 4.53 15.58
CA ILE A 6 11.70 5.93 15.51
C ILE A 6 10.17 6.02 15.53
N ASN A 7 9.49 5.11 14.82
CA ASN A 7 8.03 5.10 14.71
C ASN A 7 7.33 4.32 15.83
N LYS A 8 8.03 3.87 16.88
CA LYS A 8 7.43 3.00 17.91
C LYS A 8 6.27 3.64 18.68
N TRP A 9 6.23 4.97 18.70
CA TRP A 9 5.17 5.76 19.33
C TRP A 9 4.04 6.14 18.38
N ALA A 10 4.16 5.82 17.08
CA ALA A 10 3.08 6.01 16.14
C ALA A 10 1.90 5.11 16.51
N VAL A 11 0.70 5.69 16.52
CA VAL A 11 -0.53 4.93 16.75
C VAL A 11 -0.64 3.88 15.64
N LYS A 12 -0.80 2.62 16.04
CA LYS A 12 -0.96 1.52 15.08
C LYS A 12 -2.31 1.66 14.38
N PRO A 13 -2.35 1.59 13.04
CA PRO A 13 -3.60 1.67 12.31
C PRO A 13 -4.43 0.41 12.54
N ASP A 14 -5.74 0.58 12.54
CA ASP A 14 -6.72 -0.51 12.66
C ASP A 14 -6.88 -1.31 11.36
N LEU A 15 -6.50 -0.67 10.26
CA LEU A 15 -6.43 -1.18 8.89
C LEU A 15 -5.40 -0.34 8.12
N ALA A 16 -4.50 -1.00 7.41
CA ALA A 16 -3.58 -0.37 6.47
C ALA A 16 -3.57 -1.18 5.17
N ILE A 17 -3.75 -0.50 4.05
CA ILE A 17 -3.94 -1.11 2.73
C ILE A 17 -2.74 -0.77 1.85
N TYR A 18 -2.20 -1.78 1.18
CA TYR A 18 -1.21 -1.63 0.13
C TYR A 18 -1.85 -1.91 -1.23
N LEU A 19 -1.89 -0.89 -2.08
CA LEU A 19 -2.29 -1.02 -3.48
C LEU A 19 -1.08 -1.45 -4.31
N ASP A 20 -0.98 -2.73 -4.62
CA ASP A 20 0.14 -3.24 -5.40
C ASP A 20 -0.05 -2.92 -6.89
N VAL A 21 0.91 -2.21 -7.46
CA VAL A 21 0.96 -1.87 -8.88
C VAL A 21 2.37 -2.16 -9.36
N PRO A 22 2.55 -2.87 -10.50
CA PRO A 22 3.88 -3.08 -11.06
C PRO A 22 4.63 -1.77 -11.24
N ALA A 23 5.92 -1.74 -10.86
CA ALA A 23 6.73 -0.54 -10.90
C ALA A 23 6.78 0.09 -12.31
N GLU A 24 6.77 -0.74 -13.35
CA GLU A 24 6.71 -0.33 -14.75
C GLU A 24 5.42 0.41 -15.09
N VAL A 25 4.29 0.01 -14.50
CA VAL A 25 3.00 0.68 -14.66
C VAL A 25 3.01 2.01 -13.91
N VAL A 26 3.57 2.05 -12.69
CA VAL A 26 3.72 3.29 -11.90
C VAL A 26 4.55 4.32 -12.66
N ILE A 27 5.72 3.94 -13.17
CA ILE A 27 6.60 4.85 -13.94
C ILE A 27 5.92 5.39 -15.20
N LYS A 28 5.08 4.59 -15.87
CA LYS A 28 4.31 5.05 -17.04
C LYS A 28 3.21 6.05 -16.66
N ARG A 29 2.58 5.87 -15.49
CA ARG A 29 1.55 6.79 -14.97
C ARG A 29 2.16 8.10 -14.44
N LEU A 30 3.40 8.07 -13.98
CA LEU A 30 4.15 9.26 -13.55
C LEU A 30 4.45 10.15 -14.76
N GLY A 31 3.87 11.35 -14.75
CA GLY A 31 4.02 12.36 -15.79
C GLY A 31 5.43 12.96 -15.89
N LYS A 32 5.54 14.11 -16.55
CA LYS A 32 6.82 14.80 -16.79
C LYS A 32 7.49 15.34 -15.53
N LYS A 33 6.73 15.61 -14.47
CA LYS A 33 7.28 16.03 -13.18
C LYS A 33 7.57 14.79 -12.35
N ARG A 34 8.86 14.48 -12.20
CA ARG A 34 9.32 13.37 -11.37
C ARG A 34 10.17 13.89 -10.23
N SER A 35 9.98 13.33 -9.03
CA SER A 35 10.96 13.51 -7.97
C SER A 35 12.23 12.70 -8.26
N VAL A 36 13.35 13.05 -7.61
CA VAL A 36 14.63 12.30 -7.72
C VAL A 36 14.46 10.82 -7.33
N MET A 37 13.45 10.51 -6.51
CA MET A 37 13.18 9.16 -6.01
C MET A 37 12.31 8.31 -6.96
N GLU A 38 11.71 8.90 -7.99
CA GLU A 38 10.77 8.24 -8.92
C GLU A 38 11.48 7.53 -10.08
N THR A 39 12.54 6.78 -9.77
CA THR A 39 13.22 5.91 -10.72
C THR A 39 12.63 4.50 -10.69
N LEU A 40 12.66 3.78 -11.83
CA LEU A 40 12.15 2.41 -11.91
C LEU A 40 12.83 1.48 -10.87
N GLU A 41 14.14 1.64 -10.70
CA GLU A 41 14.92 0.85 -9.73
C GLU A 41 14.44 1.09 -8.29
N ASN A 42 14.24 2.37 -7.91
CA ASN A 42 13.74 2.69 -6.59
C ASN A 42 12.33 2.14 -6.39
N GLN A 43 11.44 2.26 -7.38
CA GLN A 43 10.08 1.73 -7.28
C GLN A 43 10.05 0.21 -7.14
N ARG A 44 10.97 -0.53 -7.77
CA ARG A 44 11.12 -1.98 -7.58
C ARG A 44 11.51 -2.33 -6.14
N LYS A 45 12.54 -1.66 -5.60
CA LYS A 45 13.00 -1.84 -4.21
C LYS A 45 11.91 -1.47 -3.20
N VAL A 46 11.18 -0.39 -3.45
CA VAL A 46 10.04 0.04 -2.62
C VAL A 46 8.97 -1.05 -2.62
N ARG A 47 8.58 -1.57 -3.79
CA ARG A 47 7.59 -2.65 -3.89
C ARG A 47 8.00 -3.89 -3.10
N GLU A 48 9.26 -4.31 -3.17
CA GLU A 48 9.77 -5.44 -2.37
C GLU A 48 9.59 -5.22 -0.86
N VAL A 49 9.89 -4.02 -0.37
CA VAL A 49 9.71 -3.68 1.06
C VAL A 49 8.24 -3.74 1.45
N TYR A 50 7.33 -3.19 0.64
CA TYR A 50 5.90 -3.21 0.94
C TYR A 50 5.30 -4.62 0.87
N LEU A 51 5.72 -5.44 -0.10
CA LEU A 51 5.31 -6.86 -0.15
C LEU A 51 5.81 -7.65 1.05
N ARG A 52 6.99 -7.33 1.58
CA ARG A 52 7.45 -7.91 2.86
C ARG A 52 6.52 -7.51 4.01
N LEU A 53 6.10 -6.25 4.09
CA LEU A 53 5.16 -5.79 5.12
C LEU A 53 3.78 -6.45 5.00
N VAL A 54 3.34 -6.75 3.78
CA VAL A 54 2.14 -7.58 3.52
C VAL A 54 2.34 -8.99 4.06
N ASN A 55 3.47 -9.64 3.74
CA ASN A 55 3.78 -10.99 4.22
C ASN A 55 3.90 -11.07 5.75
N GLU A 56 4.34 -9.99 6.39
CA GLU A 56 4.37 -9.83 7.86
C GLU A 56 2.99 -9.55 8.47
N GLY A 57 1.93 -9.45 7.67
CA GLY A 57 0.56 -9.15 8.11
C GLY A 57 0.34 -7.71 8.57
N LYS A 58 1.29 -6.80 8.30
CA LYS A 58 1.20 -5.37 8.68
C LYS A 58 0.31 -4.58 7.72
N LEU A 59 0.18 -5.05 6.48
CA LEU A 59 -0.60 -4.40 5.42
C LEU A 59 -1.50 -5.43 4.72
N MET A 60 -2.71 -5.02 4.36
CA MET A 60 -3.60 -5.79 3.49
C MET A 60 -3.27 -5.50 2.03
N LEU A 61 -3.03 -6.55 1.24
CA LEU A 61 -2.77 -6.44 -0.19
C LEU A 61 -4.06 -6.26 -0.97
N ILE A 62 -4.09 -5.28 -1.86
CA ILE A 62 -5.12 -5.11 -2.89
C ILE A 62 -4.43 -4.96 -4.24
N ASP A 63 -4.90 -5.69 -5.26
CA ASP A 63 -4.41 -5.54 -6.63
C ASP A 63 -4.84 -4.18 -7.19
N GLY A 64 -3.86 -3.28 -7.35
CA GLY A 64 -4.01 -1.92 -7.87
C GLY A 64 -3.90 -1.82 -9.40
N ASN A 65 -3.77 -2.95 -10.11
CA ASN A 65 -3.67 -2.98 -11.57
C ASN A 65 -5.03 -3.07 -12.29
N ARG A 66 -6.14 -3.04 -11.52
CA ARG A 66 -7.52 -3.02 -12.02
C ARG A 66 -8.05 -1.59 -12.20
N SER A 67 -9.33 -1.45 -12.57
CA SER A 67 -9.95 -0.13 -12.69
C SER A 67 -10.15 0.54 -11.32
N VAL A 68 -10.18 1.88 -11.30
CA VAL A 68 -10.42 2.67 -10.08
C VAL A 68 -11.74 2.29 -9.42
N LYS A 69 -12.77 1.98 -10.22
CA LYS A 69 -14.09 1.58 -9.71
C LYS A 69 -14.01 0.26 -8.95
N GLU A 70 -13.43 -0.77 -9.55
CA GLU A 70 -13.29 -2.09 -8.92
C GLU A 70 -12.46 -2.02 -7.63
N ILE A 71 -11.32 -1.30 -7.69
CA ILE A 71 -10.45 -1.11 -6.52
C ILE A 71 -11.19 -0.36 -5.41
N GLY A 72 -11.96 0.68 -5.76
CA GLY A 72 -12.75 1.45 -4.81
C GLY A 72 -13.85 0.63 -4.13
N GLU A 73 -14.54 -0.23 -4.90
CA GLU A 73 -15.56 -1.15 -4.39
C GLU A 73 -14.95 -2.17 -3.42
N GLU A 74 -13.79 -2.75 -3.74
CA GLU A 74 -13.09 -3.68 -2.85
C GLU A 74 -12.61 -3.02 -1.55
N ILE A 75 -11.98 -1.84 -1.64
CA ILE A 75 -11.56 -1.08 -0.45
C ILE A 75 -12.78 -0.79 0.44
N LEU A 76 -13.91 -0.38 -0.15
CA LEU A 76 -15.13 -0.09 0.60
C LEU A 76 -15.63 -1.34 1.34
N GLN A 77 -15.65 -2.50 0.66
CA GLN A 77 -16.04 -3.77 1.28
C GLN A 77 -15.15 -4.12 2.47
N VAL A 78 -13.82 -4.09 2.29
CA VAL A 78 -12.84 -4.35 3.35
C VAL A 78 -13.06 -3.44 4.55
N VAL A 79 -13.25 -2.14 4.33
CA VAL A 79 -13.45 -1.16 5.39
C VAL A 79 -14.77 -1.44 6.13
N LEU A 80 -15.86 -1.70 5.42
CA LEU A 80 -17.17 -1.97 6.02
C LEU A 80 -17.17 -3.27 6.84
N GLU A 81 -16.53 -4.33 6.34
CA GLU A 81 -16.37 -5.58 7.10
C GLU A 81 -15.57 -5.36 8.38
N ARG A 82 -14.48 -4.59 8.30
CA ARG A 82 -13.67 -4.26 9.46
C ARG A 82 -14.44 -3.45 10.50
N LEU A 83 -15.27 -2.50 10.07
CA LEU A 83 -16.12 -1.70 10.96
C LEU A 83 -17.21 -2.55 11.62
N LYS A 84 -17.86 -3.47 10.89
CA LYS A 84 -18.86 -4.39 11.47
C LYS A 84 -18.25 -5.28 12.55
N ASN A 85 -17.04 -5.79 12.32
CA ASN A 85 -16.35 -6.67 13.26
C ASN A 85 -15.79 -5.94 14.50
N ARG A 86 -15.88 -4.59 14.55
CA ARG A 86 -15.52 -3.78 15.72
C ARG A 86 -16.69 -3.46 16.64
N SER A 87 -17.92 -3.64 16.17
CA SER A 87 -19.15 -3.31 16.89
C SER A 87 -19.58 -4.40 17.89
N LEU A 88 -18.69 -5.32 18.25
CA LEU A 88 -18.91 -6.42 19.20
C LEU A 88 -17.86 -6.38 20.32
#